data_AF-A0A925VHY1-F1
#
_entry.id   AF-A0A925VHY1-F1
#
_cell.length_a   1.000
_cell.length_b   1.000
_cell.length_c   1.000
_cell.angle_alpha   90.00
_cell.angle_beta   90.00
_cell.angle_gamma   90.00
#
_symmetry.space_group_name_H-M   'P 1'
#
loop_
_entity.id
_entity.type
_entity.pdbx_description
1 polymer ?
#
loop_
_entity_poly.entity_id
_entity_poly.type
_entity_poly.pdbx_seq_one_letter_code
_entity_poly.pdbx_strand_id
1 'polypeptide(L)'
;MGARFFLRFALALLVLILLAYGQALRVSFLSDDFILLSAAQLQSLPETFAIDPSWFFYRPFGALAWWLQYRVFGYSGAFYHAFSLGLHWLNSLLVAGLARRLLPLPQALGAGLLFALLPLHSETVTWLAAQYDLLATCGYLAALLCLL
;
A
#
# COMPACT_ATOMS: atom_id res chain seq x y z
N MET A 1 -14.88 21.63 2.18
CA MET A 1 -15.60 20.35 2.41
C MET A 1 -15.67 20.15 3.91
N GLY A 2 -16.84 19.83 4.48
CA GLY A 2 -16.92 19.61 5.93
C GLY A 2 -16.13 18.36 6.35
N ALA A 3 -15.41 18.42 7.47
CA ALA A 3 -14.61 17.29 7.98
C ALA A 3 -15.45 15.99 8.11
N ARG A 4 -16.72 16.12 8.50
CA ARG A 4 -17.67 15.01 8.61
C ARG A 4 -17.95 14.31 7.27
N PHE A 5 -17.99 15.05 6.16
CA PHE A 5 -18.21 14.45 4.84
C PHE A 5 -16.98 13.68 4.36
N PHE A 6 -15.78 14.26 4.54
CA PHE A 6 -14.53 13.57 4.20
C PHE A 6 -14.38 12.26 4.97
N LEU A 7 -14.65 12.30 6.28
CA LEU A 7 -14.59 11.11 7.12
C LEU A 7 -15.55 10.02 6.62
N ARG A 8 -16.79 10.37 6.28
CA ARG A 8 -17.77 9.42 5.72
C ARG A 8 -17.29 8.81 4.40
N PHE A 9 -16.73 9.62 3.51
CA PHE A 9 -16.18 9.12 2.25
C PHE A 9 -14.99 8.18 2.48
N ALA A 10 -14.07 8.55 3.38
CA ALA A 10 -12.92 7.72 3.69
C ALA A 10 -13.31 6.38 4.31
N LEU A 11 -14.29 6.38 5.23
CA LEU A 11 -14.83 5.15 5.81
C LEU A 11 -15.56 4.29 4.75
N ALA A 12 -16.35 4.92 3.88
CA ALA A 12 -17.01 4.20 2.79
C ALA A 12 -15.99 3.53 1.85
N LEU A 13 -14.91 4.23 1.48
CA LEU A 13 -13.83 3.66 0.69
C LEU A 13 -13.18 2.46 1.40
N LEU A 14 -12.91 2.57 2.70
CA LEU A 14 -12.32 1.48 3.47
C LEU A 14 -13.23 0.24 3.44
N VAL A 15 -14.53 0.41 3.70
CA VAL A 15 -15.50 -0.68 3.64
C VAL A 15 -15.53 -1.32 2.26
N LEU A 16 -15.57 -0.52 1.19
CA LEU A 16 -15.60 -1.02 -0.18
C LEU A 16 -14.33 -1.80 -0.55
N ILE A 17 -13.15 -1.31 -0.13
CA ILE A 17 -11.87 -2.01 -0.33
C ILE A 17 -11.85 -3.34 0.44
N LEU A 18 -12.35 -3.37 1.67
CA LEU A 18 -12.44 -4.61 2.46
C LEU A 18 -13.43 -5.60 1.85
N LEU A 19 -14.53 -5.13 1.26
CA LEU A 19 -15.46 -5.99 0.52
C LEU A 19 -14.84 -6.56 -0.76
N ALA A 20 -14.10 -5.73 -1.51
CA ALA A 20 -13.50 -6.13 -2.78
C ALA A 20 -12.27 -7.05 -2.60
N TYR A 21 -11.41 -6.75 -1.62
CA TYR A 21 -10.11 -7.40 -1.49
C TYR A 21 -9.79 -7.94 -0.09
N GLY A 22 -10.74 -7.88 0.86
CA GLY A 22 -10.51 -8.36 2.23
C GLY A 22 -10.20 -9.86 2.32
N GLN A 23 -10.48 -10.65 1.28
CA GLN A 23 -10.02 -12.04 1.20
C GLN A 23 -8.49 -12.15 1.20
N ALA A 24 -7.75 -11.12 0.78
CA ALA A 24 -6.29 -11.08 0.85
C ALA A 24 -5.77 -11.32 2.28
N LEU A 25 -6.51 -10.92 3.31
CA LEU A 25 -6.15 -11.15 4.72
C LEU A 25 -6.08 -12.64 5.10
N ARG A 26 -6.67 -13.52 4.29
CA ARG A 26 -6.69 -14.97 4.50
C ARG A 26 -5.67 -15.71 3.63
N VAL A 27 -5.00 -14.99 2.73
CA VAL A 27 -3.97 -15.55 1.87
C VAL A 27 -2.70 -15.71 2.69
N SER A 28 -2.01 -16.82 2.49
CA SER A 28 -0.67 -17.05 3.04
C SER A 28 0.38 -16.47 2.10
N PHE A 29 1.64 -16.43 2.52
CA PHE A 29 2.73 -16.00 1.66
C PHE A 29 2.85 -16.84 0.38
N LEU A 30 3.23 -16.19 -0.71
CA LEU A 30 3.26 -16.77 -2.06
C LEU A 30 4.66 -16.61 -2.67
N SER A 31 5.12 -17.63 -3.40
CA SER A 31 6.27 -17.53 -4.32
C SER A 31 7.52 -16.90 -3.67
N ASP A 32 7.90 -15.71 -4.12
CA ASP A 32 9.10 -14.97 -3.74
C ASP A 32 8.94 -14.23 -2.40
N ASP A 33 7.73 -14.16 -1.82
CA ASP A 33 7.49 -13.62 -0.48
C ASP A 33 8.41 -14.25 0.56
N PHE A 34 8.70 -15.55 0.45
CA PHE A 34 9.58 -16.26 1.38
C PHE A 34 11.03 -15.76 1.30
N ILE A 35 11.50 -15.34 0.11
CA ILE A 35 12.83 -14.76 -0.06
C ILE A 35 12.87 -13.40 0.65
N LEU A 36 11.84 -12.58 0.43
CA LEU A 36 11.70 -11.25 1.03
C LEU A 36 11.59 -11.32 2.56
N LEU A 37 10.83 -12.28 3.09
CA LEU A 37 10.69 -12.52 4.52
C LEU A 37 11.97 -13.07 5.14
N SER A 38 12.69 -13.95 4.43
CA SER A 38 13.98 -14.46 4.91
C SER A 38 15.00 -13.33 5.04
N ALA A 39 15.04 -12.40 4.08
CA ALA A 39 15.85 -11.19 4.18
C ALA A 39 15.42 -10.33 5.37
N ALA A 40 14.13 -10.03 5.52
CA ALA A 40 13.59 -9.25 6.64
C ALA A 40 13.87 -9.89 8.02
N GLN A 41 13.90 -11.22 8.10
CA GLN A 41 14.24 -11.95 9.32
C GLN A 41 15.72 -11.83 9.66
N LEU A 42 16.59 -12.16 8.70
CA LEU A 42 18.01 -12.39 8.90
C LEU A 42 18.83 -11.09 8.89
N GLN A 43 18.40 -10.09 8.12
CA GLN A 43 19.13 -8.83 8.00
C GLN A 43 18.95 -7.94 9.23
N SER A 44 20.03 -7.28 9.62
CA SER A 44 20.05 -6.14 10.52
C SER A 44 19.53 -4.88 9.84
N LEU A 45 19.25 -3.83 10.63
CA LEU A 45 18.79 -2.56 10.09
C LEU A 45 19.80 -1.93 9.11
N PRO A 46 21.12 -1.86 9.40
CA PRO A 46 22.08 -1.33 8.43
C PRO A 46 22.14 -2.13 7.12
N GLU A 47 22.03 -3.46 7.18
CA GLU A 47 22.03 -4.33 6.00
C GLU A 47 20.81 -4.08 5.10
N THR A 48 19.67 -3.69 5.68
CA THR A 48 18.46 -3.32 4.92
C THR A 48 18.69 -2.09 4.01
N PHE A 49 19.68 -1.25 4.33
CA PHE A 49 20.09 -0.08 3.53
C PHE A 49 21.36 -0.33 2.72
N ALA A 50 22.00 -1.49 2.86
CA ALA A 50 23.20 -1.81 2.11
C ALA A 50 22.83 -2.12 0.64
N ILE A 51 23.75 -1.78 -0.27
CA ILE A 51 23.65 -2.22 -1.66
C ILE A 51 24.16 -3.66 -1.71
N ASP A 52 23.26 -4.59 -1.99
CA ASP A 52 23.60 -6.00 -2.21
C ASP A 52 23.88 -6.26 -3.70
N PRO A 53 25.13 -6.54 -4.11
CA PRO A 53 25.46 -6.81 -5.51
C PRO A 53 24.86 -8.13 -6.05
N SER A 54 24.35 -9.00 -5.17
CA SER A 54 23.68 -10.24 -5.54
C SER A 54 22.17 -10.06 -5.82
N TRP A 55 21.62 -8.87 -5.53
CA TRP A 55 20.20 -8.57 -5.71
C TRP A 55 19.96 -7.58 -6.84
N PHE A 56 18.85 -7.74 -7.56
CA PHE A 56 18.57 -6.96 -8.77
C PHE A 56 18.12 -5.52 -8.51
N PHE A 57 17.59 -5.22 -7.32
CA PHE A 57 16.92 -3.96 -7.05
C PHE A 57 17.35 -3.32 -5.72
N TYR A 58 17.73 -2.05 -5.76
CA TYR A 58 17.92 -1.26 -4.55
C TYR A 58 16.63 -0.54 -4.16
N ARG A 59 15.89 -1.08 -3.17
CA ARG A 59 14.59 -0.57 -2.71
C ARG A 59 14.52 -0.53 -1.16
N PRO A 60 15.39 0.25 -0.50
CA PRO A 60 15.61 0.17 0.96
C PRO A 60 14.35 0.49 1.78
N PHE A 61 13.45 1.34 1.29
CA PHE A 61 12.25 1.70 2.04
C PHE A 61 11.19 0.59 2.11
N GLY A 62 11.02 -0.20 1.04
CA GLY A 62 10.14 -1.36 1.12
C GLY A 62 10.78 -2.51 1.89
N ALA A 63 12.10 -2.70 1.76
CA ALA A 63 12.84 -3.63 2.60
C ALA A 63 12.73 -3.26 4.09
N LEU A 64 12.84 -1.96 4.41
CA LEU A 64 12.61 -1.43 5.76
C LEU A 64 11.18 -1.70 6.25
N ALA A 65 10.18 -1.50 5.39
CA ALA A 65 8.80 -1.79 5.75
C ALA A 65 8.62 -3.27 6.11
N TRP A 66 9.20 -4.21 5.36
CA TRP A 66 9.14 -5.64 5.69
C TRP A 66 9.96 -5.99 6.92
N TRP A 67 11.13 -5.39 7.09
CA TRP A 67 11.95 -5.55 8.29
C TRP A 67 11.14 -5.17 9.54
N LEU A 68 10.51 -3.99 9.54
CA LEU A 68 9.65 -3.54 10.63
C LEU A 68 8.44 -4.48 10.83
N GLN A 69 7.75 -4.85 9.75
CA GLN A 69 6.62 -5.78 9.83
C GLN A 69 7.04 -7.12 10.43
N TYR A 70 8.18 -7.68 10.04
CA TYR A 70 8.67 -8.94 10.56
C TYR A 70 9.03 -8.84 12.06
N ARG A 71 9.66 -7.75 12.49
CA ARG A 71 9.99 -7.55 13.91
C ARG A 71 8.76 -7.47 14.81
N VAL A 72 7.62 -7.01 14.30
CA VAL A 72 6.38 -6.86 15.08
C VAL A 72 5.45 -8.06 14.93
N PHE A 73 5.33 -8.63 13.73
CA PHE A 73 4.30 -9.60 13.36
C PHE A 73 4.84 -10.98 12.94
N GLY A 74 6.16 -11.14 12.80
CA GLY A 74 6.79 -12.38 12.36
C GLY A 74 6.19 -12.88 11.04
N TYR A 75 5.82 -14.16 10.99
CA TYR A 75 5.23 -14.80 9.80
C TYR A 75 3.70 -14.65 9.71
N SER A 76 3.10 -13.64 10.31
CA SER A 76 1.65 -13.46 10.24
C SER A 76 1.25 -12.69 8.97
N GLY A 77 1.02 -13.42 7.86
CA GLY A 77 0.66 -12.85 6.55
C GLY A 77 -0.51 -11.87 6.57
N ALA A 78 -1.51 -12.08 7.44
CA ALA A 78 -2.65 -11.18 7.60
C ALA A 78 -2.24 -9.73 7.89
N PHE A 79 -1.18 -9.48 8.66
CA PHE A 79 -0.72 -8.12 8.96
C PHE A 79 -0.02 -7.46 7.76
N TYR A 80 0.68 -8.24 6.94
CA TYR A 80 1.29 -7.74 5.71
C TYR A 80 0.22 -7.34 4.70
N HIS A 81 -0.81 -8.17 4.51
CA HIS A 81 -1.93 -7.82 3.63
C HIS A 81 -2.77 -6.68 4.20
N ALA A 82 -2.93 -6.59 5.52
CA ALA A 82 -3.59 -5.43 6.15
C ALA A 82 -2.82 -4.13 5.91
N PHE A 83 -1.48 -4.16 5.95
CA PHE A 83 -0.65 -3.03 5.60
C PHE A 83 -0.81 -2.64 4.12
N SER A 84 -0.82 -3.62 3.20
CA SER A 84 -1.08 -3.38 1.78
C SER A 84 -2.45 -2.76 1.53
N LEU A 85 -3.51 -3.28 2.18
CA LEU A 85 -4.87 -2.72 2.09
C LEU A 85 -4.96 -1.30 2.67
N GLY A 86 -4.26 -1.03 3.77
CA GLY A 86 -4.16 0.30 4.36
C GLY A 86 -3.48 1.31 3.43
N LEU A 87 -2.38 0.91 2.78
CA LEU A 87 -1.72 1.72 1.77
C LEU A 87 -2.60 1.94 0.53
N HIS A 88 -3.30 0.91 0.06
CA HIS A 88 -4.23 1.05 -1.07
C HIS A 88 -5.39 2.02 -0.74
N TRP A 89 -5.91 1.95 0.48
CA TRP A 89 -6.91 2.90 0.97
C TRP A 89 -6.37 4.33 1.01
N LEU A 90 -5.15 4.54 1.54
CA LEU A 90 -4.50 5.84 1.55
C LEU A 90 -4.25 6.36 0.13
N ASN A 91 -3.75 5.52 -0.78
CA ASN A 91 -3.54 5.87 -2.18
C ASN A 91 -4.85 6.28 -2.85
N SER A 92 -5.95 5.57 -2.59
CA SER A 92 -7.28 5.92 -3.12
C SER A 92 -7.77 7.30 -2.62
N LEU A 93 -7.49 7.63 -1.35
CA LEU A 93 -7.77 8.97 -0.79
C LEU A 93 -6.90 10.05 -1.42
N LEU A 94 -5.61 9.76 -1.63
CA LEU A 94 -4.68 10.69 -2.27
C LEU A 94 -5.07 10.93 -3.73
N VAL A 95 -5.51 9.91 -4.47
CA VAL A 95 -6.08 10.05 -5.82
C VAL A 95 -7.29 10.97 -5.80
N ALA A 96 -8.24 10.79 -4.88
CA ALA A 96 -9.39 11.68 -4.74
C ALA A 96 -8.96 13.13 -4.39
N GLY A 97 -7.97 13.29 -3.51
CA GLY A 97 -7.41 14.58 -3.13
C GLY A 97 -6.73 15.29 -4.30
N LEU A 98 -5.92 14.57 -5.08
CA LEU A 98 -5.26 15.08 -6.26
C LEU A 98 -6.27 15.45 -7.35
N ALA A 99 -7.22 14.56 -7.64
CA ALA A 99 -8.30 14.83 -8.58
C ALA A 99 -9.13 16.05 -8.15
N ARG A 100 -9.29 16.29 -6.84
CA ARG A 100 -10.01 17.47 -6.33
C ARG A 100 -9.30 18.79 -6.64
N ARG A 101 -7.98 18.79 -6.88
CA ARG A 101 -7.24 19.97 -7.36
C ARG A 101 -7.57 20.32 -8.81
N LEU A 102 -8.05 19.36 -9.59
CA LEU A 102 -8.23 19.49 -11.05
C LEU A 102 -9.72 19.45 -11.48
N LEU A 103 -10.56 18.79 -10.70
CA LEU A 103 -11.94 18.47 -11.05
C LEU A 103 -12.94 18.90 -9.96
N PRO A 104 -14.22 19.07 -10.32
CA PRO A 104 -15.28 19.26 -9.32
C PRO A 104 -15.41 18.03 -8.40
N LEU A 105 -16.03 18.23 -7.24
CA LEU A 105 -16.06 17.24 -6.17
C LEU A 105 -16.59 15.87 -6.60
N PRO A 106 -17.73 15.72 -7.31
CA PRO A 106 -18.24 14.41 -7.68
C PRO A 106 -17.26 13.59 -8.52
N GLN A 107 -16.62 14.22 -9.51
CA GLN A 107 -15.63 13.58 -10.38
C GLN A 107 -14.36 13.20 -9.60
N ALA A 108 -13.93 14.04 -8.65
CA ALA A 108 -12.78 13.74 -7.80
C ALA A 108 -13.02 12.53 -6.88
N LEU A 109 -14.21 12.44 -6.27
CA LEU A 109 -14.59 11.26 -5.48
C LEU A 109 -14.71 10.02 -6.36
N GLY A 110 -15.28 10.18 -7.56
CA GLY A 110 -15.35 9.13 -8.58
C GLY A 110 -13.98 8.59 -8.97
N ALA A 111 -12.98 9.46 -9.17
CA ALA A 111 -11.61 9.04 -9.48
C ALA A 111 -11.00 8.16 -8.38
N GLY A 112 -11.16 8.55 -7.10
CA GLY A 112 -10.70 7.75 -5.97
C GLY A 112 -11.43 6.40 -5.86
N LEU A 113 -12.74 6.38 -6.10
CA LEU A 113 -13.55 5.14 -6.12
C LEU A 113 -13.15 4.20 -7.25
N LEU A 114 -12.94 4.73 -8.46
CA LEU A 114 -12.49 3.95 -9.62
C LEU A 114 -11.11 3.36 -9.37
N PHE A 115 -10.18 4.14 -8.82
CA PHE A 115 -8.86 3.64 -8.45
C PHE A 115 -8.97 2.53 -7.38
N ALA A 116 -9.76 2.77 -6.33
CA ALA A 116 -9.94 1.80 -5.25
C ALA A 116 -10.45 0.45 -5.77
N LEU A 117 -11.43 0.44 -6.68
CA LEU A 117 -12.16 -0.75 -7.10
C LEU A 117 -11.68 -1.37 -8.41
N LEU A 118 -10.60 -0.86 -9.00
CA LEU A 118 -10.04 -1.43 -10.22
C LEU A 118 -9.54 -2.87 -9.96
N PRO A 119 -10.08 -3.92 -10.63
CA PRO A 119 -9.77 -5.32 -10.31
C PRO A 119 -8.28 -5.70 -10.40
N LEU A 120 -7.50 -4.93 -11.16
CA LEU A 120 -6.05 -5.10 -11.30
C LEU A 120 -5.31 -4.99 -9.94
N HIS A 121 -5.88 -4.26 -8.97
CA HIS A 121 -5.27 -4.11 -7.64
C HIS A 121 -5.38 -5.35 -6.75
N SER A 122 -6.09 -6.41 -7.16
CA SER A 122 -6.20 -7.65 -6.40
C SER A 122 -4.83 -8.29 -6.13
N GLU A 123 -3.95 -8.30 -7.13
CA GLU A 123 -2.56 -8.75 -6.96
C GLU A 123 -1.77 -7.77 -6.09
N THR A 124 -1.91 -6.46 -6.32
CA THR A 124 -1.19 -5.41 -5.58
C THR A 124 -1.40 -5.48 -4.07
N VAL A 125 -2.60 -5.85 -3.61
CA VAL A 125 -2.90 -5.96 -2.18
C VAL A 125 -2.60 -7.34 -1.58
N THR A 126 -2.39 -8.35 -2.42
CA THR A 126 -2.14 -9.74 -2.01
C THR A 126 -0.66 -10.10 -2.06
N TRP A 127 0.09 -9.66 -3.07
CA TRP A 127 1.50 -10.00 -3.22
C TRP A 127 2.38 -9.08 -2.35
N LEU A 128 3.28 -9.64 -1.53
CA LEU A 128 4.10 -8.81 -0.63
C LEU A 128 5.02 -7.89 -1.42
N ALA A 129 5.62 -8.37 -2.52
CA ALA A 129 6.54 -7.56 -3.32
C ALA A 129 5.89 -6.27 -3.86
N ALA A 130 4.57 -6.29 -4.12
CA ALA A 130 3.82 -5.13 -4.57
C ALA A 130 3.71 -4.01 -3.50
N GLN A 131 4.07 -4.26 -2.24
CA GLN A 131 4.21 -3.20 -1.24
C GLN A 131 5.23 -2.13 -1.66
N TYR A 132 6.24 -2.49 -2.46
CA TYR A 132 7.12 -1.50 -3.07
C TYR A 132 6.34 -0.47 -3.89
N ASP A 133 5.45 -0.94 -4.75
CA ASP A 133 4.66 -0.10 -5.66
C ASP A 133 3.63 0.73 -4.88
N LEU A 134 3.01 0.14 -3.84
CA LEU A 134 2.07 0.85 -2.96
C LEU A 134 2.74 2.01 -2.21
N LEU A 135 3.93 1.80 -1.66
CA LEU A 135 4.70 2.83 -0.96
C LEU A 135 5.17 3.92 -1.94
N ALA A 136 5.69 3.54 -3.10
CA ALA A 136 6.13 4.47 -4.12
C ALA A 136 4.96 5.33 -4.63
N THR A 137 3.80 4.71 -4.88
CA THR A 137 2.56 5.39 -5.28
C THR A 137 2.12 6.39 -4.21
N CYS A 138 2.14 6.00 -2.94
CA CYS A 138 1.79 6.88 -1.82
C CYS A 138 2.69 8.11 -1.78
N GLY A 139 4.01 7.91 -1.83
CA GLY A 139 4.98 9.01 -1.83
C GLY A 139 4.81 9.94 -3.03
N TYR A 140 4.61 9.37 -4.22
CA TYR A 140 4.43 10.14 -5.44
C TYR A 140 3.13 10.96 -5.45
N LEU A 141 1.99 10.35 -5.08
CA LEU A 141 0.72 11.06 -4.99
C LEU A 141 0.73 12.15 -3.91
N ALA A 142 1.37 11.88 -2.76
CA ALA A 142 1.54 12.88 -1.71
C ALA A 142 2.40 14.06 -2.21
N ALA A 143 3.51 13.79 -2.89
CA ALA A 143 4.37 14.81 -3.47
C ALA A 143 3.62 15.69 -4.48
N LEU A 144 2.85 15.08 -5.39
CA LEU A 144 2.03 15.81 -6.35
C LEU A 144 0.95 16.66 -5.67
N LEU A 145 0.31 16.15 -4.63
CA LEU A 145 -0.72 16.89 -3.88
C LEU A 145 -0.16 18.09 -3.10
N CYS A 146 1.09 17.99 -2.65
CA CYS A 146 1.82 19.11 -2.02
C CYS A 146 2.33 20.13 -3.04
N LEU A 147 2.60 19.70 -4.27
CA LEU A 147 3.07 20.57 -5.36
C LEU A 147 1.94 21.43 -5.96
N LEU A 148 0.73 20.88 -6.07
CA LEU A 148 -0.46 21.55 -6.60
C LEU A 148 -1.24 22.34 -5.52
#